data_AF-A0A0E3SSD9-F1
#
_entry.id   AF-A0A0E3SSD9-F1
#
_cell.length_a   1.000
_cell.length_b   1.000
_cell.length_c   1.000
_cell.angle_alpha   90.00
_cell.angle_beta   90.00
_cell.angle_gamma   90.00
#
_symmetry.space_group_name_H-M   'P 1'
#
loop_
_entity.id
_entity.type
_entity.pdbx_description
1 polymer ?
#
loop_
_entity_poly.entity_id
_entity_poly.type
_entity_poly.pdbx_seq_one_letter_code
_entity_poly.pdbx_strand_id
1 'polypeptide(L)'
;MEKETSPSINVSKNGPYIVKDLKTLRNSKGVFIETKPVIALCRCGGSSNMPFCDGTHLKNDFSGEKEKDRVPDRVDSYVGKHITIHRNRDVCSHVGHCVRNLPSVFKKGEEPWADPDAADPEEIARLIRTCPSGALSYTVNGELHKDYSHGPEIFVLKDGPYNVTGVRLDDPDGSVPETQDHYALCRCGKSRNKPFCDGRHSSAEFKDRKN
;
A
#
# COMPACT_ATOMS: atom_id res chain seq x y z
N MET A 1 -21.74 -26.30 -4.75
CA MET A 1 -20.37 -25.76 -4.95
C MET A 1 -20.51 -24.26 -5.04
N GLU A 2 -20.31 -23.56 -3.93
CA GLU A 2 -20.19 -22.09 -3.96
C GLU A 2 -18.96 -21.78 -4.81
N LYS A 3 -19.11 -20.97 -5.88
CA LYS A 3 -17.95 -20.42 -6.57
C LYS A 3 -17.19 -19.60 -5.53
N GLU A 4 -15.96 -19.99 -5.21
CA GLU A 4 -15.08 -19.12 -4.43
C GLU A 4 -14.93 -17.81 -5.20
N THR A 5 -15.55 -16.75 -4.69
CA THR A 5 -15.41 -15.41 -5.23
C THR A 5 -14.10 -14.84 -4.71
N SER A 6 -13.22 -14.39 -5.62
CA SER A 6 -11.98 -13.74 -5.24
C SER A 6 -12.29 -12.38 -4.59
N PRO A 7 -11.66 -12.04 -3.45
CA PRO A 7 -11.92 -10.78 -2.77
C PRO A 7 -11.51 -9.59 -3.64
N SER A 8 -12.24 -8.50 -3.50
CA SER A 8 -12.01 -7.26 -4.24
C SER A 8 -12.24 -6.03 -3.39
N ILE A 9 -11.57 -4.94 -3.74
CA ILE A 9 -11.76 -3.62 -3.17
C ILE A 9 -12.22 -2.70 -4.28
N ASN A 10 -13.45 -2.18 -4.18
CA ASN A 10 -13.90 -1.08 -5.03
C ASN A 10 -13.68 0.27 -4.34
N VAL A 11 -13.12 1.21 -5.08
CA VAL A 11 -12.93 2.59 -4.60
C VAL A 11 -14.19 3.40 -4.92
N SER A 12 -14.95 3.79 -3.89
CA SER A 12 -16.11 4.65 -4.06
C SER A 12 -15.67 6.11 -4.24
N LYS A 13 -16.19 6.81 -5.26
CA LYS A 13 -15.92 8.24 -5.49
C LYS A 13 -16.23 9.06 -4.24
N ASN A 14 -15.24 9.80 -3.73
CA ASN A 14 -15.32 10.56 -2.47
C ASN A 14 -15.90 9.76 -1.27
N GLY A 15 -15.76 8.44 -1.32
CA GLY A 15 -16.38 7.52 -0.37
C GLY A 15 -15.40 6.49 0.19
N PRO A 16 -15.91 5.47 0.89
CA PRO A 16 -15.12 4.41 1.49
C PRO A 16 -14.53 3.45 0.45
N TYR A 17 -13.69 2.53 0.92
CA TYR A 17 -13.36 1.32 0.18
C TYR A 17 -14.47 0.29 0.42
N ILE A 18 -15.09 -0.22 -0.65
CA ILE A 18 -16.08 -1.30 -0.57
C ILE A 18 -15.36 -2.61 -0.80
N VAL A 19 -15.18 -3.38 0.28
CA VAL A 19 -14.48 -4.67 0.24
C VAL A 19 -15.51 -5.79 0.15
N LYS A 20 -15.30 -6.71 -0.78
CA LYS A 20 -16.16 -7.88 -0.99
C LYS A 20 -15.41 -9.17 -0.73
N ASP A 21 -16.09 -10.12 -0.09
CA ASP A 21 -15.67 -11.52 0.10
C ASP A 21 -14.31 -11.73 0.78
N LEU A 22 -13.84 -10.73 1.54
CA LEU A 22 -12.61 -10.84 2.34
C LEU A 22 -12.90 -11.49 3.70
N LYS A 23 -12.15 -12.53 4.04
CA LYS A 23 -12.24 -13.24 5.34
C LYS A 23 -11.13 -12.83 6.33
N THR A 24 -10.09 -12.19 5.84
CA THR A 24 -8.80 -11.96 6.51
C THR A 24 -8.56 -10.45 6.68
N LEU A 25 -9.33 -9.83 7.58
CA LEU A 25 -9.10 -8.46 8.02
C LEU A 25 -8.44 -8.51 9.41
N ARG A 26 -7.25 -7.92 9.57
CA ARG A 26 -6.51 -7.90 10.84
C ARG A 26 -6.16 -6.49 11.28
N ASN A 27 -6.15 -6.26 12.58
CA ASN A 27 -5.73 -5.01 13.18
C ASN A 27 -4.24 -5.04 13.57
N SER A 28 -3.71 -3.90 14.04
CA SER A 28 -2.30 -3.74 14.39
C SER A 28 -1.83 -4.61 15.57
N LYS A 29 -2.76 -5.14 16.36
CA LYS A 29 -2.52 -6.09 17.46
C LYS A 29 -2.55 -7.55 16.99
N GLY A 30 -2.70 -7.79 15.69
CA GLY A 30 -2.81 -9.13 15.11
C GLY A 30 -4.18 -9.79 15.30
N VAL A 31 -5.18 -9.05 15.79
CA VAL A 31 -6.52 -9.58 16.03
C VAL A 31 -7.33 -9.53 14.74
N PHE A 32 -7.97 -10.65 14.41
CA PHE A 32 -8.93 -10.73 13.30
C PHE A 32 -10.19 -9.91 13.63
N ILE A 33 -10.59 -9.08 12.68
CA ILE A 33 -11.83 -8.31 12.73
C ILE A 33 -12.88 -9.10 11.95
N GLU A 34 -14.06 -9.30 12.56
CA GLU A 34 -15.19 -9.95 11.90
C GLU A 34 -15.55 -9.22 10.59
N THR A 35 -15.68 -9.99 9.51
CA THR A 35 -16.09 -9.48 8.20
C THR A 35 -17.47 -9.99 7.81
N LYS A 36 -18.13 -9.22 6.94
CA LYS A 36 -19.37 -9.62 6.25
C LYS A 36 -19.04 -9.78 4.76
N PRO A 37 -19.92 -10.41 3.95
CA PRO A 37 -19.69 -10.53 2.50
C PRO A 37 -19.37 -9.19 1.83
N VAL A 38 -19.91 -8.09 2.35
CA VAL A 38 -19.53 -6.73 1.96
C VAL A 38 -19.30 -5.88 3.21
N ILE A 39 -18.16 -5.20 3.27
CA ILE A 39 -17.83 -4.21 4.30
C ILE A 39 -17.37 -2.90 3.65
N ALA A 40 -17.60 -1.79 4.34
CA ALA A 40 -17.09 -0.48 3.92
C ALA A 40 -15.98 -0.04 4.88
N LEU A 41 -14.75 0.12 4.38
CA LEU A 41 -13.61 0.62 5.16
C LEU A 41 -13.45 2.13 4.98
N CYS A 42 -13.17 2.83 6.09
CA CYS A 42 -12.99 4.27 6.11
C CYS A 42 -11.77 4.67 5.28
N ARG A 43 -11.96 5.63 4.36
CA ARG A 43 -10.90 6.24 3.54
C ARG A 43 -10.61 7.69 3.91
N CYS A 44 -11.57 8.36 4.56
CA CYS A 44 -11.51 9.79 4.86
C CYS A 44 -10.78 10.15 6.17
N GLY A 45 -10.43 9.15 7.00
CA GLY A 45 -9.79 9.34 8.29
C GLY A 45 -10.69 9.86 9.43
N GLY A 46 -11.96 10.17 9.15
CA GLY A 46 -12.88 10.80 10.10
C GLY A 46 -13.85 9.87 10.82
N SER A 47 -13.88 8.57 10.49
CA SER A 47 -14.88 7.66 11.06
C SER A 47 -14.70 7.50 12.58
N SER A 48 -15.81 7.56 13.32
CA SER A 48 -15.85 7.19 14.73
C SER A 48 -15.93 5.67 14.92
N ASN A 49 -16.19 4.91 13.85
CA ASN A 49 -16.27 3.44 13.85
C ASN A 49 -15.10 2.79 13.10
N MET A 50 -13.91 3.41 13.10
CA MET A 50 -12.73 2.86 12.45
C MET A 50 -12.45 1.40 12.88
N PRO A 51 -12.03 0.53 11.93
CA PRO A 51 -11.66 0.84 10.54
C PRO A 51 -12.86 0.98 9.59
N PHE A 52 -14.09 0.76 10.04
CA PHE A 52 -15.28 0.82 9.19
C PHE A 52 -15.71 2.25 8.89
N CYS A 53 -16.38 2.43 7.76
CA CYS A 53 -17.03 3.68 7.39
C CYS A 53 -18.34 3.88 8.17
N ASP A 54 -18.61 5.10 8.62
CA ASP A 54 -19.83 5.51 9.31
C ASP A 54 -20.56 6.66 8.59
N GLY A 55 -20.15 6.98 7.36
CA GLY A 55 -20.71 8.09 6.58
C GLY A 55 -20.08 9.46 6.84
N THR A 56 -19.09 9.58 7.74
CA THR A 56 -18.45 10.89 8.04
C THR A 56 -17.87 11.59 6.81
N HIS A 57 -17.47 10.84 5.78
CA HIS A 57 -16.97 11.39 4.51
C HIS A 57 -17.94 12.37 3.81
N LEU A 58 -19.25 12.23 4.06
CA LEU A 58 -20.28 13.13 3.51
C LEU A 58 -20.32 14.50 4.22
N LYS A 59 -19.66 14.63 5.36
CA LYS A 59 -19.73 15.79 6.26
C LYS A 59 -18.39 16.49 6.47
N ASN A 60 -17.30 15.92 5.96
CA ASN A 60 -15.93 16.42 6.21
C ASN A 60 -15.19 16.80 4.92
N ASP A 61 -15.93 17.09 3.86
CA ASP A 61 -15.42 17.52 2.54
C ASP A 61 -14.35 16.59 1.97
N PHE A 62 -14.47 15.28 2.25
CA PHE A 62 -13.50 14.31 1.78
C PHE A 62 -13.50 14.22 0.25
N SER A 63 -12.35 14.53 -0.34
CA SER A 63 -12.07 14.28 -1.75
C SER A 63 -11.19 13.05 -1.91
N GLY A 64 -11.64 12.12 -2.74
CA GLY A 64 -10.91 10.93 -3.16
C GLY A 64 -9.94 11.18 -4.33
N GLU A 65 -9.91 12.40 -4.87
CA GLU A 65 -9.13 12.76 -6.05
C GLU A 65 -7.63 12.80 -5.78
N LYS A 66 -6.83 12.58 -6.83
CA LYS A 66 -5.38 12.78 -6.83
C LYS A 66 -5.07 14.29 -6.89
N GLU A 67 -4.15 14.74 -6.06
CA GLU A 67 -3.69 16.14 -6.06
C GLU A 67 -2.68 16.38 -7.20
N LYS A 68 -2.67 17.59 -7.76
CA LYS A 68 -1.81 17.95 -8.92
C LYS A 68 -0.31 17.94 -8.60
N ASP A 69 0.05 18.18 -7.35
CA ASP A 69 1.43 18.23 -6.85
C ASP A 69 1.85 16.91 -6.17
N ARG A 70 1.17 15.80 -6.47
CA ARG A 70 1.62 14.46 -6.11
C ARG A 70 2.93 14.11 -6.82
N VAL A 71 3.63 13.13 -6.28
CA VAL A 71 4.77 12.52 -6.97
C VAL A 71 4.26 11.91 -8.29
N PRO A 72 4.89 12.16 -9.44
CA PRO A 72 4.47 11.53 -10.69
C PRO A 72 4.71 10.02 -10.68
N ASP A 73 3.85 9.29 -11.40
CA ASP A 73 4.05 7.86 -11.67
C ASP A 73 5.28 7.66 -12.55
N ARG A 74 6.35 7.16 -11.93
CA ARG A 74 7.65 6.95 -12.54
C ARG A 74 8.42 5.86 -11.79
N VAL A 75 8.96 4.94 -12.58
CA VAL A 75 9.90 3.91 -12.11
C VAL A 75 11.34 4.38 -12.31
N ASP A 76 12.09 4.45 -11.22
CA ASP A 76 13.53 4.64 -11.23
C ASP A 76 14.22 3.27 -11.12
N SER A 77 15.28 3.05 -11.90
CA SER A 77 16.01 1.78 -11.96
C SER A 77 17.48 1.98 -11.58
N TYR A 78 17.99 1.10 -10.73
CA TYR A 78 19.37 1.08 -10.26
C TYR A 78 19.98 -0.25 -10.68
N VAL A 79 20.94 -0.19 -11.61
CA VAL A 79 21.53 -1.37 -12.25
C VAL A 79 22.79 -1.78 -11.50
N GLY A 80 22.81 -2.99 -10.95
CA GLY A 80 24.01 -3.64 -10.43
C GLY A 80 24.47 -4.80 -11.31
N LYS A 81 25.49 -5.51 -10.87
CA LYS A 81 26.12 -6.63 -11.61
C LYS A 81 25.21 -7.85 -11.72
N HIS A 82 24.44 -8.13 -10.68
CA HIS A 82 23.64 -9.36 -10.55
C HIS A 82 22.14 -9.11 -10.34
N ILE A 83 21.76 -7.89 -9.98
CA ILE A 83 20.37 -7.49 -9.75
C ILE A 83 20.18 -6.03 -10.16
N THR A 84 19.03 -5.72 -10.76
CA THR A 84 18.54 -4.36 -10.95
C THR A 84 17.41 -4.11 -9.97
N ILE A 85 17.49 -3.01 -9.21
CA ILE A 85 16.44 -2.57 -8.29
C ILE A 85 15.55 -1.57 -9.02
N HIS A 86 14.23 -1.76 -8.95
CA HIS A 86 13.25 -0.83 -9.48
C HIS A 86 12.45 -0.19 -8.34
N ARG A 87 12.15 1.10 -8.47
CA ARG A 87 11.35 1.85 -7.51
C ARG A 87 10.30 2.69 -8.23
N ASN A 88 9.01 2.37 -8.06
CA ASN A 88 7.94 3.30 -8.38
C ASN A 88 7.73 4.28 -7.22
N ARG A 89 8.05 5.56 -7.46
CA ARG A 89 7.96 6.58 -6.41
C ARG A 89 6.53 6.97 -6.05
N ASP A 90 5.58 6.84 -6.98
CA ASP A 90 4.20 7.30 -6.81
C ASP A 90 3.43 6.45 -5.79
N VAL A 91 3.66 5.14 -5.79
CA VAL A 91 3.00 4.19 -4.87
C VAL A 91 3.78 3.96 -3.57
N CYS A 92 4.89 4.67 -3.34
CA CYS A 92 5.68 4.51 -2.13
C CYS A 92 4.93 5.06 -0.90
N SER A 93 4.63 4.19 0.08
CA SER A 93 3.97 4.61 1.33
C SER A 93 4.87 5.38 2.29
N HIS A 94 6.15 5.55 1.93
CA HIS A 94 7.18 6.20 2.74
C HIS A 94 7.35 5.63 4.16
N VAL A 95 6.94 4.37 4.36
CA VAL A 95 7.07 3.69 5.65
C VAL A 95 8.53 3.49 6.06
N GLY A 96 9.49 3.55 5.14
CA GLY A 96 10.93 3.45 5.41
C GLY A 96 11.43 2.02 5.67
N HIS A 97 10.70 1.00 5.20
CA HIS A 97 11.06 -0.42 5.33
C HIS A 97 12.45 -0.71 4.76
N CYS A 98 12.73 -0.26 3.54
CA CYS A 98 13.99 -0.53 2.85
C CYS A 98 15.21 0.12 3.52
N VAL A 99 15.16 1.44 3.74
CA VAL A 99 16.26 2.21 4.34
C VAL A 99 16.58 1.81 5.79
N ARG A 100 15.62 1.22 6.53
CA ARG A 100 15.86 0.73 7.89
C ARG A 100 16.44 -0.68 7.93
N ASN A 101 15.98 -1.55 7.03
CA ASN A 101 16.32 -2.98 7.08
C ASN A 101 17.53 -3.35 6.21
N LEU A 102 17.93 -2.53 5.24
CA LEU A 102 19.17 -2.74 4.46
C LEU A 102 19.83 -1.40 4.06
N PRO A 103 20.33 -0.63 5.03
CA PRO A 103 20.92 0.70 4.78
C PRO A 103 22.24 0.67 4.00
N SER A 104 22.88 -0.50 3.85
CA SER A 104 24.02 -0.68 2.93
C SER A 104 23.60 -0.44 1.48
N VAL A 105 22.39 -0.88 1.10
CA VAL A 105 21.82 -0.77 -0.24
C VAL A 105 20.97 0.49 -0.39
N PHE A 106 20.04 0.76 0.52
CA PHE A 106 19.07 1.85 0.38
C PHE A 106 19.45 3.07 1.22
N LYS A 107 19.71 4.21 0.57
CA LYS A 107 20.23 5.42 1.19
C LYS A 107 19.18 6.50 1.37
N LYS A 108 19.01 7.00 2.59
CA LYS A 108 18.09 8.10 2.85
C LYS A 108 18.77 9.44 2.58
N GLY A 109 18.32 10.15 1.54
CA GLY A 109 18.80 11.50 1.23
C GLY A 109 20.11 11.54 0.44
N GLU A 110 20.52 10.42 -0.15
CA GLU A 110 21.71 10.33 -1.01
C GLU A 110 21.28 9.98 -2.44
N GLU A 111 22.14 10.31 -3.41
CA GLU A 111 21.99 9.95 -4.83
C GLU A 111 23.31 9.28 -5.30
N PRO A 112 23.27 8.06 -5.85
CA PRO A 112 22.08 7.25 -6.10
C PRO A 112 21.39 6.78 -4.82
N TRP A 113 20.05 6.74 -4.85
CA TRP A 113 19.24 6.28 -3.71
C TRP A 113 19.45 4.80 -3.35
N ALA A 114 19.82 3.97 -4.33
CA ALA A 114 20.13 2.56 -4.09
C ALA A 114 21.46 2.15 -4.76
N ASP A 115 22.23 1.33 -4.04
CA ASP A 115 23.42 0.63 -4.53
C ASP A 115 23.15 -0.89 -4.59
N PRO A 116 22.80 -1.44 -5.76
CA PRO A 116 22.46 -2.86 -5.89
C PRO A 116 23.65 -3.82 -5.71
N ASP A 117 24.88 -3.32 -5.67
CA ASP A 117 26.09 -4.12 -5.46
C ASP A 117 26.55 -4.13 -3.99
N ALA A 118 25.85 -3.42 -3.09
CA ALA A 118 26.23 -3.27 -1.68
C ALA A 118 25.80 -4.44 -0.76
N ALA A 119 25.08 -5.44 -1.28
CA ALA A 119 24.67 -6.62 -0.54
C ALA A 119 24.47 -7.83 -1.47
N ASP A 120 24.21 -9.00 -0.88
CA ASP A 120 23.86 -10.20 -1.64
C ASP A 120 22.52 -10.00 -2.41
N PRO A 121 22.44 -10.37 -3.71
CA PRO A 121 21.23 -10.19 -4.51
C PRO A 121 19.97 -10.83 -3.91
N GLU A 122 20.09 -11.99 -3.25
CA GLU A 122 18.94 -12.65 -2.63
C GLU A 122 18.55 -11.95 -1.32
N GLU A 123 19.48 -11.35 -0.59
CA GLU A 123 19.16 -10.46 0.54
C GLU A 123 18.35 -9.23 0.08
N ILE A 124 18.77 -8.59 -1.01
CA ILE A 124 18.06 -7.47 -1.63
C ILE A 124 16.66 -7.91 -2.07
N ALA A 125 16.57 -9.04 -2.78
CA ALA A 125 15.30 -9.57 -3.27
C ALA A 125 14.33 -9.90 -2.13
N ARG A 126 14.78 -10.54 -1.04
CA ARG A 126 13.96 -10.82 0.15
C ARG A 126 13.39 -9.55 0.78
N LEU A 127 14.17 -8.49 0.86
CA LEU A 127 13.68 -7.22 1.39
C LEU A 127 12.67 -6.57 0.44
N ILE A 128 12.92 -6.59 -0.87
CA ILE A 128 12.00 -6.04 -1.87
C ILE A 128 10.65 -6.75 -1.83
N ARG A 129 10.63 -8.09 -1.72
CA ARG A 129 9.42 -8.92 -1.59
C ARG A 129 8.52 -8.53 -0.40
N THR A 130 9.05 -7.81 0.58
CA THR A 130 8.35 -7.39 1.80
C THR A 130 8.10 -5.88 1.85
N CYS A 131 8.32 -5.15 0.76
CA CYS A 131 8.04 -3.72 0.66
C CYS A 131 6.53 -3.45 0.84
N PRO A 132 6.04 -2.86 1.94
CA PRO A 132 4.61 -2.88 2.26
C PRO A 132 3.68 -2.20 1.24
N SER A 133 4.22 -1.34 0.37
CA SER A 133 3.43 -0.63 -0.63
C SER A 133 3.56 -1.18 -2.05
N GLY A 134 4.34 -2.23 -2.28
CA GLY A 134 4.60 -2.76 -3.63
C GLY A 134 5.44 -1.82 -4.51
N ALA A 135 6.02 -0.76 -3.94
CA ALA A 135 6.79 0.22 -4.68
C ALA A 135 8.15 -0.27 -5.18
N LEU A 136 8.63 -1.41 -4.67
CA LEU A 136 9.90 -2.00 -5.05
C LEU A 136 9.66 -3.28 -5.84
N SER A 137 10.43 -3.46 -6.89
CA SER A 137 10.55 -4.70 -7.66
C SER A 137 12.02 -4.87 -8.07
N TYR A 138 12.36 -6.02 -8.64
CA TYR A 138 13.73 -6.26 -9.08
C TYR A 138 13.79 -7.10 -10.35
N THR A 139 14.87 -6.95 -11.11
CA THR A 139 15.20 -7.81 -12.24
C THR A 139 16.46 -8.60 -11.98
N VAL A 140 16.40 -9.91 -12.20
CA VAL A 140 17.53 -10.84 -12.16
C VAL A 140 17.46 -11.68 -13.43
N ASN A 141 18.59 -11.92 -14.10
CA ASN A 141 18.66 -12.70 -15.34
C ASN A 141 17.68 -12.24 -16.45
N GLY A 142 17.33 -10.95 -16.49
CA GLY A 142 16.39 -10.39 -17.45
C GLY A 142 14.90 -10.61 -17.11
N GLU A 143 14.58 -11.26 -16.00
CA GLU A 143 13.22 -11.47 -15.53
C GLU A 143 12.82 -10.44 -14.48
N LEU A 144 11.67 -9.77 -14.67
CA LEU A 144 11.11 -8.84 -13.69
C LEU A 144 10.29 -9.59 -12.64
N HIS A 145 10.68 -9.42 -11.38
CA HIS A 145 9.99 -9.97 -10.23
C HIS A 145 9.28 -8.87 -9.46
N LYS A 146 7.95 -8.86 -9.55
CA LYS A 146 7.09 -7.91 -8.82
C LYS A 146 5.87 -8.55 -8.14
N ASP A 147 5.58 -9.82 -8.42
CA ASP A 147 4.42 -10.54 -7.87
C ASP A 147 4.90 -11.80 -7.12
N TYR A 148 4.40 -12.02 -5.89
CA TYR A 148 4.94 -13.01 -4.94
C TYR A 148 3.91 -13.99 -4.36
N SER A 149 2.68 -13.98 -4.88
CA SER A 149 1.58 -14.91 -4.54
C SER A 149 1.20 -14.95 -3.05
N HIS A 150 1.00 -13.78 -2.42
CA HIS A 150 0.43 -13.72 -1.09
C HIS A 150 -1.08 -14.06 -1.08
N GLY A 151 -1.53 -14.69 0.01
CA GLY A 151 -2.96 -14.88 0.26
C GLY A 151 -3.70 -13.54 0.46
N PRO A 152 -5.02 -13.50 0.23
CA PRO A 152 -5.79 -12.29 0.42
C PRO A 152 -5.74 -11.85 1.89
N GLU A 153 -5.46 -10.59 2.14
CA GLU A 153 -5.54 -9.97 3.47
C GLU A 153 -5.63 -8.44 3.37
N ILE A 154 -6.31 -7.83 4.34
CA ILE A 154 -6.13 -6.43 4.68
C ILE A 154 -5.64 -6.33 6.13
N PHE A 155 -4.47 -5.71 6.31
CA PHE A 155 -3.90 -5.39 7.62
C PHE A 155 -4.05 -3.89 7.90
N VAL A 156 -4.71 -3.54 9.00
CA VAL A 156 -4.93 -2.16 9.42
C VAL A 156 -3.74 -1.70 10.28
N LEU A 157 -2.83 -0.90 9.70
CA LEU A 157 -1.72 -0.34 10.48
C LEU A 157 -2.22 0.68 11.51
N LYS A 158 -1.65 0.65 12.72
CA LYS A 158 -1.88 1.66 13.74
C LYS A 158 -1.49 3.03 13.21
N ASP A 159 -2.38 4.02 13.34
CA ASP A 159 -2.15 5.39 12.87
C ASP A 159 -1.73 5.50 11.39
N GLY A 160 -1.98 4.45 10.60
CA GLY A 160 -1.38 4.28 9.29
C GLY A 160 -2.36 3.76 8.23
N PRO A 161 -1.84 3.34 7.06
CA PRO A 161 -2.66 2.88 5.94
C PRO A 161 -3.26 1.48 6.17
N TYR A 162 -4.04 1.03 5.20
CA TYR A 162 -4.31 -0.39 5.02
C TYR A 162 -3.19 -1.00 4.18
N ASN A 163 -2.51 -2.03 4.68
CA ASN A 163 -1.67 -2.88 3.84
C ASN A 163 -2.56 -3.98 3.27
N VAL A 164 -2.58 -4.11 1.95
CA VAL A 164 -3.40 -5.06 1.24
C VAL A 164 -2.48 -6.08 0.57
N THR A 165 -2.79 -7.36 0.68
CA THR A 165 -2.10 -8.44 -0.03
C THR A 165 -3.11 -9.33 -0.74
N GLY A 166 -2.84 -9.80 -1.96
CA GLY A 166 -3.67 -10.80 -2.66
C GLY A 166 -5.13 -10.40 -2.91
N VAL A 167 -5.46 -9.10 -2.89
CA VAL A 167 -6.82 -8.58 -3.11
C VAL A 167 -6.80 -7.61 -4.29
N ARG A 168 -7.70 -7.83 -5.25
CA ARG A 168 -7.80 -6.98 -6.45
C ARG A 168 -8.33 -5.58 -6.12
N LEU A 169 -7.72 -4.54 -6.69
CA LEU A 169 -8.20 -3.16 -6.60
C LEU A 169 -9.00 -2.79 -7.87
N ASP A 170 -10.22 -2.30 -7.67
CA ASP A 170 -11.11 -1.76 -8.69
C ASP A 170 -11.35 -0.28 -8.44
N ASP A 171 -10.58 0.57 -9.12
CA ASP A 171 -10.76 2.02 -9.05
C ASP A 171 -11.36 2.56 -10.36
N PRO A 172 -12.61 3.07 -10.36
CA PRO A 172 -13.22 3.71 -11.53
C PRO A 172 -12.43 4.92 -12.06
N ASP A 173 -11.62 5.56 -11.20
CA ASP A 173 -10.79 6.70 -11.56
C ASP A 173 -9.43 6.27 -12.16
N GLY A 174 -9.21 4.95 -12.34
CA GLY A 174 -8.10 4.41 -13.12
C GLY A 174 -6.81 4.16 -12.32
N SER A 175 -6.84 4.22 -10.99
CA SER A 175 -5.64 3.89 -10.20
C SER A 175 -5.34 2.40 -10.26
N VAL A 176 -4.09 2.07 -10.56
CA VAL A 176 -3.58 0.69 -10.64
C VAL A 176 -2.36 0.58 -9.70
N PRO A 177 -2.29 -0.45 -8.85
CA PRO A 177 -1.09 -0.68 -8.05
C PRO A 177 0.06 -1.18 -8.93
N GLU A 178 1.31 -0.93 -8.52
CA GLU A 178 2.50 -1.39 -9.26
C GLU A 178 2.54 -2.92 -9.42
N THR A 179 2.06 -3.61 -8.39
CA THR A 179 1.86 -5.07 -8.34
C THR A 179 0.46 -5.38 -7.83
N GLN A 180 -0.12 -6.50 -8.28
CA GLN A 180 -1.39 -7.01 -7.75
C GLN A 180 -1.20 -7.82 -6.46
N ASP A 181 0.04 -8.12 -6.09
CA ASP A 181 0.40 -8.93 -4.94
C ASP A 181 0.22 -8.17 -3.63
N HIS A 182 0.70 -6.93 -3.53
CA HIS A 182 0.50 -6.10 -2.34
C HIS A 182 0.63 -4.60 -2.60
N TYR A 183 -0.12 -3.79 -1.85
CA TYR A 183 -0.11 -2.33 -1.96
C TYR A 183 -0.65 -1.68 -0.67
N ALA A 184 -0.42 -0.37 -0.53
CA ALA A 184 -0.84 0.39 0.65
C ALA A 184 -1.92 1.42 0.30
N LEU A 185 -3.10 1.32 0.91
CA LEU A 185 -4.23 2.23 0.70
C LEU A 185 -4.31 3.32 1.79
N CYS A 186 -4.58 4.55 1.37
CA CYS A 186 -4.73 5.69 2.26
C CYS A 186 -5.97 5.53 3.16
N ARG A 187 -5.74 5.63 4.48
CA ARG A 187 -6.79 5.57 5.49
C ARG A 187 -7.12 6.91 6.16
N CYS A 188 -6.12 7.80 6.23
CA CYS A 188 -6.21 9.08 6.92
C CYS A 188 -6.91 10.20 6.14
N GLY A 189 -7.21 9.97 4.85
CA GLY A 189 -7.78 10.97 3.94
C GLY A 189 -6.80 12.05 3.44
N LYS A 190 -5.53 12.06 3.86
CA LYS A 190 -4.58 13.14 3.56
C LYS A 190 -3.56 12.86 2.46
N SER A 191 -3.56 11.66 1.89
CA SER A 191 -2.65 11.33 0.78
C SER A 191 -2.92 12.21 -0.43
N ARG A 192 -1.86 12.63 -1.13
CA ARG A 192 -1.96 13.31 -2.43
C ARG A 192 -2.17 12.35 -3.58
N ASN A 193 -1.80 11.08 -3.40
CA ASN A 193 -1.90 10.05 -4.42
C ASN A 193 -3.02 9.04 -4.11
N LYS A 194 -4.19 9.51 -3.67
CA LYS A 194 -5.34 8.63 -3.40
C LYS A 194 -5.64 7.75 -4.64
N PRO A 195 -6.01 6.48 -4.47
CA PRO A 195 -6.29 5.79 -3.20
C PRO A 195 -5.05 5.29 -2.46
N PHE A 196 -3.84 5.47 -2.99
CA PHE A 196 -2.61 4.98 -2.36
C PHE A 196 -2.16 5.86 -1.20
N CYS A 197 -1.49 5.26 -0.23
CA CYS A 197 -0.83 5.98 0.84
C CYS A 197 0.51 6.55 0.36
N ASP A 198 0.80 7.81 0.68
CA ASP A 198 2.06 8.51 0.38
C ASP A 198 2.82 8.93 1.65
N GLY A 199 2.44 8.39 2.81
CA GLY A 199 3.07 8.65 4.11
C GLY A 199 2.53 9.86 4.88
N ARG A 200 1.64 10.69 4.28
CA ARG A 200 1.13 11.92 4.91
C ARG A 200 0.36 11.74 6.21
N HIS A 201 -0.08 10.52 6.52
CA HIS A 201 -0.70 10.21 7.82
C HIS A 201 0.21 10.60 9.00
N SER A 202 1.53 10.52 8.82
CA SER A 202 2.51 10.92 9.84
C SER A 202 2.50 12.43 10.08
N SER A 203 2.63 13.24 9.02
CA SER A 203 2.60 14.71 9.11
C SER A 203 1.22 15.27 9.46
N ALA A 204 0.16 14.53 9.15
CA ALA A 204 -1.21 14.86 9.52
C ALA A 204 -1.57 14.41 10.94
N GLU A 205 -0.64 13.78 11.67
CA GLU A 205 -0.85 13.26 13.02
C GLU A 205 -2.11 12.39 13.14
N PHE A 206 -2.37 11.57 12.12
CA PHE A 206 -3.55 10.71 12.10
C PHE A 206 -3.53 9.75 13.29
N LYS A 207 -4.66 9.63 13.99
CA LYS A 207 -4.81 8.76 15.17
C LYS A 207 -6.00 7.84 15.04
N ASP A 208 -5.73 6.56 15.19
CA ASP A 208 -6.74 5.53 15.35
C ASP A 208 -6.63 4.89 16.73
N ARG A 209 -7.33 5.48 17.71
CA ARG A 209 -7.26 5.05 19.11
C ARG A 209 -7.86 3.67 19.36
N LYS A 210 -8.65 3.13 18.42
CA LYS A 210 -9.31 1.82 18.55
C LYS A 210 -8.42 0.68 18.04
N ASN A 211 -7.34 0.99 17.32
CA ASN A 211 -6.40 0.04 16.73
C ASN A 211 -5.09 -0.08 17.53
#